data_AF-A0AAW8W7E6-F1
#
_entry.id   AF-A0AAW8W7E6-F1
#
_cell.length_a   1.000
_cell.length_b   1.000
_cell.length_c   1.000
_cell.angle_alpha   90.00
_cell.angle_beta   90.00
_cell.angle_gamma   90.00
#
_symmetry.space_group_name_H-M   'P 1'
#
loop_
_entity.id
_entity.type
_entity.pdbx_description
1 polymer ?
#
loop_
_entity_poly.entity_id
_entity_poly.type
_entity_poly.pdbx_seq_one_letter_code
_entity_poly.pdbx_strand_id
1 'polypeptide(L)'
;MANKRPELKFFRFFARKVKRETHVHLLCRVVSVESDHTCTVQPQDLAFDGDKRGMILSVRIPKHARDDVKKDVSVSVGFFDRDVSEADVGDTGDISNASDRLHSLNDAFIEAVF
;
A
#
# COMPACT_ATOMS: atom_id res chain seq x y z
N MET A 1 15.63 -10.61 42.35
CA MET A 1 15.25 -11.29 41.10
C MET A 1 14.29 -10.38 40.33
N ALA A 2 14.67 -9.98 39.12
CA ALA A 2 13.97 -8.93 38.37
C ALA A 2 12.57 -9.42 37.93
N ASN A 3 11.54 -8.82 38.51
CA ASN A 3 10.16 -8.94 38.05
C ASN A 3 10.08 -8.29 36.66
N LYS A 4 10.19 -9.10 35.59
CA LYS A 4 10.17 -8.65 34.20
C LYS A 4 8.75 -8.17 33.87
N ARG A 5 8.51 -6.87 34.04
CA ARG A 5 7.26 -6.13 33.81
C ARG A 5 6.48 -6.68 32.58
N PRO A 6 5.43 -7.49 32.79
CA PRO A 6 4.64 -8.10 31.71
C PRO A 6 4.04 -7.06 30.76
N GLU A 7 3.72 -5.88 31.28
CA GLU A 7 3.19 -4.73 30.54
C GLU A 7 4.15 -4.27 29.44
N LEU A 8 5.46 -4.21 29.71
CA LEU A 8 6.46 -3.86 28.69
C LEU A 8 6.52 -4.89 27.56
N LYS A 9 6.23 -6.17 27.84
CA LYS A 9 6.15 -7.20 26.79
C LYS A 9 4.91 -7.02 25.93
N PHE A 10 3.77 -6.72 26.55
CA PHE A 10 2.52 -6.41 25.83
C PHE A 10 2.68 -5.19 24.94
N PHE A 11 3.20 -4.07 25.46
CA PHE A 11 3.41 -2.85 24.64
C PHE A 11 4.38 -3.08 23.48
N ARG A 12 5.47 -3.84 23.71
CA ARG A 12 6.39 -4.20 22.62
C ARG A 12 5.73 -5.09 21.57
N PHE A 13 4.91 -6.04 21.99
CA PHE A 13 4.15 -6.90 21.08
C PHE A 13 3.14 -6.07 20.27
N PHE A 14 2.33 -5.26 20.95
CA PHE A 14 1.34 -4.38 20.33
C PHE A 14 1.99 -3.41 19.34
N ALA A 15 3.07 -2.73 19.74
CA ALA A 15 3.79 -1.82 18.84
C ALA A 15 4.37 -2.53 17.61
N ARG A 16 4.84 -3.77 17.75
CA ARG A 16 5.29 -4.57 16.60
C ARG A 16 4.13 -4.98 15.70
N LYS A 17 2.96 -5.29 16.27
CA LYS A 17 1.77 -5.67 15.51
C LYS A 17 1.26 -4.48 14.70
N VAL A 18 1.06 -3.32 15.33
CA VAL A 18 0.67 -2.07 14.65
C VAL A 18 1.62 -1.75 13.50
N LYS A 19 2.93 -1.74 13.75
CA LYS A 19 3.94 -1.45 12.70
C LYS A 19 3.95 -2.45 11.53
N ARG A 20 3.49 -3.69 11.75
CA ARG A 20 3.41 -4.71 10.69
C ARG A 20 2.15 -4.58 9.85
N GLU A 21 1.08 -4.03 10.42
CA GLU A 21 -0.22 -3.90 9.76
C GLU A 21 -0.35 -2.56 9.01
N THR A 22 0.48 -1.56 9.34
CA THR A 22 0.55 -0.30 8.59
C THR A 22 1.36 -0.46 7.31
N HIS A 23 0.70 -0.36 6.14
CA HIS A 23 1.39 -0.29 4.86
C HIS A 23 1.88 1.14 4.61
N VAL A 24 3.16 1.30 4.28
CA VAL A 24 3.75 2.64 4.05
C VAL A 24 4.16 2.77 2.58
N HIS A 25 5.20 2.04 2.18
CA HIS A 25 5.58 1.89 0.77
C HIS A 25 6.01 0.46 0.49
N LEU A 26 5.77 -0.01 -0.73
CA LEU A 26 6.26 -1.28 -1.24
C LEU A 26 6.95 -1.08 -2.58
N LEU A 27 8.06 -1.80 -2.78
CA LEU A 27 8.66 -1.94 -4.10
C LEU A 27 7.92 -3.07 -4.82
N CYS A 28 7.33 -2.75 -5.96
CA CYS A 28 6.48 -3.67 -6.70
C CYS A 28 6.92 -3.77 -8.16
N ARG A 29 6.49 -4.84 -8.83
CA ARG A 29 6.56 -4.97 -10.29
C ARG A 29 5.14 -4.92 -10.86
N VAL A 30 4.95 -4.15 -11.93
CA VAL A 30 3.67 -4.08 -12.64
C VAL A 30 3.39 -5.40 -13.35
N VAL A 31 2.23 -5.97 -13.10
CA VAL A 31 1.77 -7.24 -13.69
C VAL A 31 0.85 -7.00 -14.88
N SER A 32 -0.08 -6.06 -14.74
CA SER A 32 -1.00 -5.61 -15.79
C SER A 32 -1.32 -4.13 -15.61
N VAL A 33 -1.64 -3.46 -16.71
CA VAL A 33 -2.15 -2.08 -16.71
C VAL A 33 -3.56 -2.13 -17.28
N GLU A 34 -4.51 -1.54 -16.57
CA GLU A 34 -5.93 -1.57 -16.91
C GLU A 34 -6.32 -0.29 -17.67
N SER A 35 -7.45 -0.33 -18.38
CA SER A 35 -7.91 0.81 -19.20
C SER A 35 -8.39 2.02 -18.39
N ASP A 36 -8.67 1.83 -17.10
CA ASP A 36 -9.22 2.83 -16.18
C ASP A 36 -8.14 3.60 -15.39
N HIS A 37 -6.90 3.60 -15.90
CA HIS A 37 -5.75 4.22 -15.24
C HIS A 37 -5.39 3.59 -13.88
N THR A 38 -5.73 2.31 -13.70
CA THR A 38 -5.23 1.49 -12.61
C THR A 38 -4.30 0.40 -13.13
N CYS A 39 -3.62 -0.28 -12.21
CA CYS A 39 -2.78 -1.43 -12.53
C CYS A 39 -2.82 -2.49 -11.43
N THR A 40 -2.44 -3.71 -11.80
CA THR A 40 -2.13 -4.76 -10.84
C THR A 40 -0.62 -4.83 -10.65
N VAL A 41 -0.18 -4.93 -9.39
CA VAL A 41 1.24 -4.97 -9.04
C VAL A 41 1.53 -6.13 -8.09
N GLN A 42 2.73 -6.70 -8.21
CA GLN A 42 3.24 -7.76 -7.36
C GLN A 42 4.35 -7.17 -6.46
N PRO A 43 4.20 -7.17 -5.12
CA PRO A 43 5.29 -6.83 -4.22
C PRO A 43 6.52 -7.72 -4.50
N GLN A 44 7.69 -7.09 -4.54
CA GLN A 44 8.95 -7.79 -4.81
C GLN A 44 9.53 -8.45 -3.56
N ASP A 45 9.20 -7.92 -2.37
CA ASP A 45 9.61 -8.53 -1.11
C ASP A 45 8.73 -9.74 -0.78
N LEU A 46 9.36 -10.75 -0.19
CA LEU A 46 8.69 -11.98 0.21
C LEU A 46 7.93 -11.77 1.52
N ALA A 47 6.90 -12.57 1.73
CA ALA A 47 6.26 -12.72 3.04
C ALA A 47 7.22 -13.38 4.04
N PHE A 48 6.86 -13.36 5.33
CA PHE A 48 7.74 -13.87 6.40
C PHE A 48 8.02 -15.38 6.27
N ASP A 49 7.12 -16.13 5.65
CA ASP A 49 7.24 -17.55 5.32
C ASP A 49 8.10 -17.83 4.07
N GLY A 50 8.51 -16.79 3.34
CA GLY A 50 9.30 -16.90 2.11
C GLY A 50 8.47 -16.99 0.83
N ASP A 51 7.14 -17.01 0.93
CA ASP A 51 6.27 -17.01 -0.23
C ASP A 51 6.09 -15.60 -0.82
N LYS A 52 5.57 -15.55 -2.06
CA LYS A 52 5.18 -14.27 -2.66
C LYS A 52 4.00 -13.69 -1.89
N ARG A 53 4.07 -12.39 -1.63
CA ARG A 53 2.90 -11.64 -1.14
C ARG A 53 1.77 -11.65 -2.17
N GLY A 54 0.54 -11.46 -1.70
CA GLY A 54 -0.60 -11.24 -2.58
C GLY A 54 -0.37 -10.03 -3.49
N MET A 55 -0.88 -10.11 -4.72
CA MET A 55 -0.90 -8.97 -5.62
C MET A 55 -1.81 -7.88 -5.08
N ILE A 56 -1.48 -6.63 -5.41
CA ILE A 56 -2.31 -5.47 -5.10
C ILE A 56 -3.01 -5.09 -6.39
N LEU A 57 -4.35 -5.03 -6.31
CA LEU A 57 -5.23 -4.80 -7.45
C LEU A 57 -5.64 -3.33 -7.49
N SER A 58 -6.02 -2.85 -8.67
CA SER A 58 -6.60 -1.51 -8.87
C SER A 58 -5.75 -0.37 -8.28
N VAL A 59 -4.41 -0.51 -8.35
CA VAL A 59 -3.48 0.52 -7.87
C VAL A 59 -3.56 1.72 -8.81
N ARG A 60 -3.88 2.88 -8.24
CA ARG A 60 -4.08 4.11 -9.02
C ARG A 60 -2.77 4.60 -9.65
N ILE A 61 -2.82 4.98 -10.92
CA ILE A 61 -1.68 5.55 -11.65
C ILE A 61 -1.83 7.08 -11.70
N PRO A 62 -0.91 7.86 -11.11
CA PRO A 62 -0.93 9.32 -11.23
C PRO A 62 -0.83 9.77 -12.68
N LYS A 63 -1.53 10.85 -13.04
CA LYS A 63 -1.57 11.41 -14.41
C LYS A 63 -0.18 11.55 -15.05
N HIS A 64 0.80 12.01 -14.28
CA HIS A 64 2.16 12.27 -14.78
C HIS A 64 3.00 11.01 -15.04
N ALA A 65 2.58 9.84 -14.53
CA ALA A 65 3.34 8.58 -14.63
C ALA A 65 2.71 7.59 -15.62
N ARG A 66 1.56 7.91 -16.22
CA ARG A 66 0.77 6.97 -17.03
C ARG A 66 1.52 6.39 -18.24
N ASP A 67 2.38 7.18 -18.87
CA ASP A 67 3.13 6.75 -20.05
C ASP A 67 4.33 5.85 -19.71
N ASP A 68 4.79 5.91 -18.46
CA ASP A 68 5.95 5.17 -17.97
C ASP A 68 5.56 3.85 -17.28
N VAL A 69 4.34 3.78 -16.73
CA VAL A 69 3.81 2.58 -16.08
C VAL A 69 3.39 1.56 -17.14
N LYS A 70 4.19 0.51 -17.26
CA LYS A 70 4.01 -0.61 -18.21
C LYS A 70 4.27 -1.93 -17.50
N LYS A 71 3.76 -3.02 -18.06
CA LYS A 71 4.03 -4.38 -17.58
C LYS A 71 5.53 -4.60 -17.40
N ASP A 72 5.88 -5.32 -16.33
CA ASP A 72 7.23 -5.69 -15.91
C ASP A 72 8.14 -4.54 -15.42
N VAL A 73 7.65 -3.29 -15.38
CA VAL A 73 8.37 -2.15 -14.80
C VAL A 73 8.32 -2.19 -13.27
N SER A 74 9.39 -1.69 -12.63
CA SER A 74 9.51 -1.58 -11.18
C SER A 74 8.94 -0.24 -10.71
N VAL A 75 8.12 -0.25 -9.67
CA VAL A 75 7.42 0.94 -9.16
C VAL A 75 7.44 0.98 -7.64
N SER A 76 7.47 2.19 -7.07
CA SER A 76 7.14 2.43 -5.66
C SER A 76 5.62 2.56 -5.54
N VAL A 77 5.03 1.82 -4.61
CA VAL A 77 3.60 1.87 -4.31
C VAL A 77 3.42 2.43 -2.91
N GLY A 78 2.74 3.57 -2.79
CA GLY A 78 2.32 4.16 -1.54
C GLY A 78 0.85 3.83 -1.23
N PHE A 79 0.43 4.16 -0.01
CA PHE A 79 -0.95 3.96 0.45
C PHE A 79 -1.47 5.25 1.07
N PHE A 80 -2.70 5.64 0.71
CA PHE A 80 -3.33 6.79 1.35
C PHE A 80 -3.62 6.49 2.82
N ASP A 81 -3.53 7.53 3.65
CA ASP A 81 -3.83 7.45 5.07
C ASP A 81 -5.30 7.07 5.32
N ARG A 82 -6.19 7.38 4.38
CA ARG A 82 -7.65 7.19 4.51
C ARG A 82 -8.24 6.57 3.25
N ASP A 83 -9.48 6.13 3.39
CA ASP A 83 -10.31 5.72 2.27
C ASP A 83 -10.46 6.85 1.25
N VAL A 84 -10.07 6.57 0.01
CA VAL A 84 -10.22 7.49 -1.11
C VAL A 84 -11.01 6.84 -2.25
N SER A 85 -11.84 5.83 -1.99
CA SER A 85 -12.61 5.11 -3.01
C SER A 85 -13.48 6.03 -3.86
N GLU A 86 -14.05 7.07 -3.24
CA GLU A 86 -14.92 8.06 -3.90
C GLU A 86 -14.14 9.14 -4.66
N ALA A 87 -12.81 9.20 -4.50
CA ALA A 87 -11.98 10.20 -5.15
C ALA A 87 -11.43 9.67 -6.49
N ASP A 88 -11.62 10.47 -7.54
CA ASP A 88 -11.00 10.26 -8.84
C ASP A 88 -9.66 11.00 -8.94
N VAL A 89 -8.84 10.58 -9.91
CA VAL A 89 -7.51 11.12 -10.15
C VAL A 89 -7.61 12.59 -10.58
N GLY A 90 -7.25 13.48 -9.65
CA GLY A 90 -7.23 14.94 -9.86
C GLY A 90 -8.42 15.66 -9.25
N ASP A 91 -9.23 14.97 -8.45
CA ASP A 91 -10.18 15.64 -7.57
C ASP A 91 -9.46 16.58 -6.60
N THR A 92 -10.06 17.76 -6.42
CA THR A 92 -9.52 18.84 -5.58
C THR A 92 -10.46 19.21 -4.43
N GLY A 93 -11.63 18.56 -4.38
CA GLY A 93 -12.60 18.74 -3.31
C GLY A 93 -12.23 17.93 -2.07
N ASP A 94 -12.89 18.25 -0.96
CA ASP A 94 -12.76 17.49 0.27
C ASP A 94 -13.34 16.07 0.07
N ILE A 95 -12.54 15.06 0.40
CA ILE A 95 -12.95 13.65 0.30
C ILE A 95 -13.62 13.27 1.62
N SER A 96 -14.88 12.83 1.54
CA SER A 96 -15.58 12.29 2.71
C SER A 96 -15.04 10.90 3.05
N ASN A 97 -14.83 10.62 4.34
CA ASN A 97 -14.39 9.31 4.79
C ASN A 97 -15.54 8.30 4.62
N ALA A 98 -15.49 7.48 3.57
CA ALA A 98 -16.47 6.43 3.31
C ALA A 98 -16.27 5.19 4.22
N SER A 99 -15.05 4.99 4.76
CA SER A 99 -14.76 3.93 5.72
C SER A 99 -13.69 4.32 6.75
N ASP A 100 -13.45 3.42 7.71
CA ASP A 100 -12.43 3.53 8.76
C ASP A 100 -11.05 2.98 8.34
N ARG A 101 -10.89 2.59 7.06
CA ARG A 101 -9.62 2.08 6.54
C ARG A 101 -8.50 3.10 6.69
N LEU A 102 -7.33 2.61 7.07
CA LEU A 102 -6.09 3.35 7.21
C LEU A 102 -4.97 2.56 6.55
N HIS A 103 -4.16 3.19 5.68
CA HIS A 103 -2.98 2.56 5.08
C HIS A 103 -3.28 1.19 4.45
N SER A 104 -4.39 1.11 3.71
CA SER A 104 -4.94 -0.13 3.19
C SER A 104 -4.44 -0.42 1.79
N LEU A 105 -4.30 -1.71 1.45
CA LEU A 105 -3.98 -2.16 0.10
C LEU A 105 -5.02 -1.69 -0.95
N ASN A 106 -6.26 -1.45 -0.53
CA ASN A 106 -7.33 -0.95 -1.40
C ASN A 106 -7.18 0.53 -1.76
N ASP A 107 -6.34 1.26 -1.03
CA ASP A 107 -6.13 2.69 -1.16
C ASP A 107 -4.69 2.96 -1.65
N ALA A 108 -4.20 2.09 -2.54
CA ALA A 108 -2.85 2.10 -3.08
C ALA A 108 -2.72 3.00 -4.33
N PHE A 109 -1.56 3.62 -4.49
CA PHE A 109 -1.20 4.42 -5.66
C PHE A 109 0.29 4.27 -6.02
N ILE A 110 0.62 4.47 -7.30
CA ILE A 110 2.01 4.55 -7.73
C ILE A 110 2.60 5.89 -7.29
N GLU A 111 3.71 5.85 -6.58
CA GLU A 111 4.45 7.03 -6.15
C GLU A 111 5.62 7.35 -7.09
N ALA A 112 6.29 6.31 -7.61
CA ALA A 112 7.45 6.46 -8.48
C ALA A 112 7.60 5.27 -9.44
N VAL A 113 8.25 5.52 -10.57
CA VAL A 113 8.61 4.52 -11.59
C VAL A 113 10.15 4.48 -11.70
N PHE A 114 10.74 3.29 -11.79
CA PHE A 114 12.20 3.07 -11.82
C PHE A 114 12.67 2.39 -13.11
#